data_AF-A0A924HR13-F1
#
_entry.id   AF-A0A924HR13-F1
#
_cell.length_a   1.000
_cell.length_b   1.000
_cell.length_c   1.000
_cell.angle_alpha   90.00
_cell.angle_beta   90.00
_cell.angle_gamma   90.00
#
_symmetry.space_group_name_H-M   'P 1'
#
loop_
_entity.id
_entity.type
_entity.pdbx_description
1 polymer ?
#
loop_
_entity_poly.entity_id
_entity_poly.type
_entity_poly.pdbx_seq_one_letter_code
_entity_poly.pdbx_strand_id
1 'polypeptide(L)'
;MKGQRNILLPLLLVFIICNGFFLLAKTLLVKWGIDGNVLIIANSLFLILSLITFLIQQKALRNSNPNVFIRSVMGGMMIKMFVCIIAVFIYWLLMKDKFSKVTVFAAMILYLIYLAVEVRLVTKLNRQ
;
A
#
# COMPACT_ATOMS: atom_id res chain seq x y z
N MET A 1 17.09 7.70 16.03
CA MET A 1 16.10 8.20 15.04
C MET A 1 16.64 8.30 13.59
N LYS A 2 17.97 8.29 13.32
CA LYS A 2 18.52 8.43 11.95
C LYS A 2 18.33 7.18 11.06
N GLY A 3 18.25 5.98 11.64
CA GLY A 3 18.07 4.71 10.90
C GLY A 3 16.66 4.45 10.36
N GLN A 4 15.60 4.92 11.04
CA GLN A 4 14.20 4.68 10.64
C GLN A 4 13.79 5.44 9.38
N ARG A 5 14.37 6.62 9.15
CA ARG A 5 14.05 7.49 8.00
C ARG A 5 14.47 6.87 6.66
N ASN A 6 15.55 6.09 6.65
CA ASN A 6 16.06 5.44 5.45
C ASN A 6 15.23 4.20 5.04
N ILE A 7 14.50 3.62 5.99
CA ILE A 7 13.71 2.40 5.77
C ILE A 7 12.32 2.76 5.20
N LEU A 8 11.74 3.89 5.61
CA LEU A 8 10.46 4.36 5.07
C LEU A 8 10.60 5.14 3.76
N LEU A 9 11.82 5.55 3.39
CA LEU A 9 12.11 6.33 2.20
C LEU A 9 11.61 5.69 0.88
N PRO A 10 11.79 4.37 0.65
CA PRO A 10 11.27 3.72 -0.56
C PRO A 10 9.75 3.78 -0.67
N LEU A 11 9.06 3.69 0.48
CA LEU A 11 7.60 3.72 0.56
C LEU A 11 7.05 5.12 0.20
N LEU A 12 7.71 6.17 0.71
CA LEU A 12 7.40 7.56 0.38
C LEU A 12 7.75 7.89 -1.08
N LEU A 13 8.85 7.36 -1.61
CA LEU A 13 9.21 7.54 -3.02
C LEU A 13 8.14 6.94 -3.94
N VAL A 14 7.66 5.73 -3.66
CA VAL A 14 6.56 5.12 -4.42
C VAL A 14 5.32 5.99 -4.37
N PHE A 15 4.95 6.50 -3.19
CA PHE A 15 3.80 7.39 -3.04
C PHE A 15 3.92 8.65 -3.90
N ILE A 16 5.08 9.32 -3.87
CA ILE A 16 5.32 10.55 -4.63
C ILE A 16 5.35 10.28 -6.13
N ILE A 17 6.06 9.23 -6.57
CA ILE A 17 6.16 8.85 -7.99
C ILE A 17 4.79 8.48 -8.54
N CYS A 18 4.01 7.66 -7.82
CA CYS A 18 2.68 7.26 -8.25
C CYS A 18 1.71 8.45 -8.31
N ASN A 19 1.70 9.34 -7.30
CA ASN A 19 0.86 10.54 -7.36
C ASN A 19 1.27 11.48 -8.49
N GLY A 20 2.57 11.71 -8.67
CA GLY A 20 3.09 12.51 -9.79
C GLY A 20 2.65 11.93 -11.13
N PHE A 21 2.76 10.61 -11.29
CA PHE A 21 2.27 9.91 -12.48
C PHE A 21 0.77 10.05 -12.67
N PHE A 22 -0.06 9.87 -11.63
CA PHE A 22 -1.52 9.99 -11.75
C PHE A 22 -1.97 11.41 -12.12
N LEU A 23 -1.27 12.44 -11.64
CA LEU A 23 -1.55 13.83 -11.97
C LEU A 23 -1.15 14.17 -13.41
N LEU A 24 0.04 13.73 -13.85
CA LEU A 24 0.55 13.99 -15.20
C LEU A 24 -0.17 13.16 -16.28
N ALA A 25 -0.47 11.91 -15.98
CA ALA A 25 -1.14 10.99 -16.90
C ALA A 25 -2.67 11.10 -16.86
N LYS A 26 -3.26 12.09 -16.17
CA LYS A 26 -4.71 12.24 -15.99
C LYS A 26 -5.49 12.11 -17.29
N THR A 27 -5.02 12.73 -18.37
CA THR A 27 -5.66 12.66 -19.69
C THR A 27 -5.66 11.25 -20.28
N LEU A 28 -4.59 10.48 -20.05
CA LEU A 28 -4.49 9.07 -20.48
C LEU A 28 -5.40 8.18 -19.62
N LEU A 29 -5.43 8.40 -18.30
CA LEU A 29 -6.30 7.67 -17.38
C LEU A 29 -7.78 7.85 -17.74
N VAL A 30 -8.22 9.08 -18.03
CA VAL A 30 -9.60 9.36 -18.44
C VAL A 30 -9.95 8.66 -19.75
N LYS A 31 -9.03 8.62 -20.73
CA LYS A 31 -9.24 7.88 -21.99
C LYS A 31 -9.45 6.38 -21.77
N TRP A 32 -8.84 5.82 -20.72
CA TRP A 32 -8.93 4.40 -20.38
C TRP A 32 -10.10 4.11 -19.41
N GLY A 33 -10.93 5.11 -19.09
CA GLY A 33 -12.04 4.98 -18.15
C GLY A 33 -11.57 4.76 -16.70
N ILE A 34 -10.36 5.21 -16.37
CA ILE A 34 -9.76 5.09 -15.04
C ILE A 34 -10.04 6.39 -14.26
N ASP A 35 -10.61 6.23 -13.07
CA ASP A 35 -10.81 7.35 -12.16
C ASP A 35 -9.53 7.63 -11.36
N GLY A 36 -8.82 8.70 -11.75
CA GLY A 36 -7.60 9.13 -11.10
C GLY A 36 -7.78 9.49 -9.63
N ASN A 37 -8.96 9.98 -9.22
CA ASN A 37 -9.20 10.33 -7.81
C ASN A 37 -9.22 9.06 -6.94
N VAL A 38 -9.82 7.98 -7.44
CA VAL A 38 -9.88 6.69 -6.74
C VAL A 38 -8.48 6.10 -6.60
N LEU A 39 -7.62 6.22 -7.62
CA LEU A 39 -6.22 5.79 -7.55
C LEU A 39 -5.41 6.57 -6.51
N ILE A 40 -5.59 7.89 -6.42
CA ILE A 40 -4.93 8.72 -5.39
C ILE A 40 -5.39 8.32 -3.98
N ILE A 41 -6.69 8.07 -3.79
CA ILE A 41 -7.24 7.58 -2.53
C ILE A 41 -6.66 6.21 -2.18
N ALA A 42 -6.63 5.28 -3.14
CA ALA A 42 -6.06 3.94 -2.96
C ALA A 42 -4.57 4.01 -2.61
N ASN A 43 -3.80 4.86 -3.31
CA ASN A 43 -2.39 5.11 -3.02
C ASN A 43 -2.16 5.59 -1.58
N SER A 44 -2.98 6.54 -1.13
CA SER A 44 -2.94 7.06 0.24
C SER A 44 -3.27 5.98 1.27
N LEU A 45 -4.30 5.18 0.99
CA LEU A 45 -4.68 4.05 1.84
C LEU A 45 -3.55 3.01 1.95
N PHE A 46 -2.90 2.65 0.84
CA PHE A 46 -1.77 1.70 0.87
C PHE A 46 -0.56 2.24 1.61
N LEU A 47 -0.28 3.55 1.50
CA LEU A 47 0.77 4.19 2.29
C LEU A 47 0.48 4.08 3.79
N ILE A 48 -0.74 4.44 4.22
CA ILE A 48 -1.15 4.39 5.64
C ILE A 48 -1.07 2.95 6.18
N LEU A 49 -1.60 1.97 5.44
CA LEU A 49 -1.52 0.57 5.84
C LEU A 49 -0.08 0.08 5.96
N SER A 50 0.78 0.49 5.03
CA SER A 50 2.18 0.11 5.05
C SER A 50 2.94 0.75 6.22
N LEU A 51 2.55 1.96 6.65
CA LEU A 51 3.07 2.57 7.88
C LEU A 51 2.61 1.81 9.13
N ILE A 52 1.32 1.47 9.23
CA ILE A 52 0.77 0.73 10.37
C ILE A 52 1.45 -0.64 10.52
N THR A 53 1.53 -1.39 9.43
CA THR A 53 2.17 -2.71 9.41
C THR A 53 3.66 -2.65 9.72
N PHE A 54 4.36 -1.63 9.23
CA PHE A 54 5.76 -1.38 9.59
C PHE A 54 5.95 -1.13 11.10
N LEU A 55 5.08 -0.33 11.74
CA LEU A 55 5.16 -0.08 13.18
C LEU A 55 4.95 -1.37 14.00
N ILE A 56 4.01 -2.22 13.57
CA ILE A 56 3.75 -3.53 14.21
C ILE A 56 4.98 -4.43 14.07
N GLN A 57 5.54 -4.54 12.86
CA GLN A 57 6.72 -5.38 12.58
C GLN A 57 7.96 -4.88 13.33
N GLN A 58 8.17 -3.57 13.41
CA GLN A 58 9.28 -2.98 14.15
C GLN A 58 9.19 -3.28 15.65
N LYS A 59 7.98 -3.21 16.24
CA LYS A 59 7.77 -3.59 17.65
C LYS A 59 8.05 -5.08 17.85
N ALA A 60 7.70 -5.92 16.89
CA ALA A 60 7.93 -7.36 16.93
C ALA A 60 9.43 -7.72 16.90
N LEU A 61 10.26 -6.99 16.15
CA LEU A 61 11.72 -7.21 16.10
C LEU A 61 12.44 -6.98 17.43
N ARG A 62 11.88 -6.16 18.32
CA ARG A 62 12.47 -5.93 19.66
C ARG A 62 12.20 -7.07 20.65
N ASN A 63 11.37 -8.05 20.28
CA ASN A 63 11.14 -9.23 21.11
C ASN A 63 12.26 -10.25 20.91
N SER A 64 12.63 -10.93 21.99
CA SER A 64 13.61 -12.02 21.97
C SER A 64 13.16 -13.24 21.17
N ASN A 65 11.85 -13.38 20.91
CA ASN A 65 11.28 -14.51 20.20
C ASN A 65 11.05 -14.19 18.70
N PRO A 66 11.81 -14.83 17.78
CA PRO A 66 11.69 -14.60 16.34
C PRO A 66 10.32 -14.95 15.77
N ASN A 67 9.59 -15.87 16.40
CA ASN A 67 8.24 -16.25 15.95
C ASN A 67 7.24 -15.10 16.07
N VAL A 68 7.49 -14.12 16.96
CA VAL A 68 6.65 -12.92 17.08
C VAL A 68 6.75 -12.07 15.81
N PHE A 69 7.96 -11.93 15.24
CA PHE A 69 8.16 -11.18 14.00
C PHE A 69 7.40 -11.80 12.83
N ILE A 70 7.53 -13.12 12.63
CA ILE A 70 6.82 -13.83 11.55
C ILE A 70 5.30 -13.69 11.69
N ARG A 71 4.76 -13.86 12.91
CA ARG A 71 3.32 -13.67 13.16
C ARG A 71 2.87 -12.23 12.87
N SER A 72 3.68 -11.23 13.22
CA SER A 72 3.38 -9.83 12.91
C SER A 72 3.39 -9.52 11.41
N VAL A 73 4.28 -10.15 10.63
CA VAL A 73 4.27 -10.03 9.16
C VAL A 73 3.01 -10.67 8.57
N MET A 74 2.65 -11.88 9.01
CA MET A 74 1.43 -12.55 8.57
C MET A 74 0.17 -11.75 8.93
N GLY A 75 0.09 -11.25 10.16
CA GLY A 75 -1.01 -10.38 10.61
C GLY A 75 -1.10 -9.09 9.80
N GLY A 76 0.04 -8.48 9.47
CA GLY A 76 0.09 -7.30 8.61
C GLY A 76 -0.45 -7.56 7.20
N MET A 77 -0.08 -8.69 6.57
CA MET A 77 -0.65 -9.07 5.28
C MET A 77 -2.16 -9.31 5.35
N MET A 78 -2.64 -9.99 6.40
CA MET A 78 -4.08 -10.23 6.58
C MET A 78 -4.86 -8.92 6.70
N ILE A 79 -4.38 -7.97 7.51
CA ILE A 79 -4.99 -6.64 7.64
C ILE A 79 -5.07 -5.97 6.27
N LYS A 80 -4.00 -6.01 5.48
CA LYS A 80 -4.01 -5.41 4.14
C LYS A 80 -5.02 -6.06 3.21
N MET A 81 -5.12 -7.39 3.21
CA MET A 81 -6.12 -8.10 2.40
C MET A 81 -7.54 -7.70 2.77
N PHE A 82 -7.89 -7.70 4.05
CA PHE A 82 -9.22 -7.30 4.50
C PHE A 82 -9.53 -5.85 4.15
N VAL A 83 -8.58 -4.93 4.37
CA VAL A 83 -8.78 -3.53 4.04
C VAL A 83 -8.93 -3.33 2.54
N CYS A 84 -8.20 -4.09 1.71
CA CYS A 84 -8.34 -4.03 0.26
C CYS A 84 -9.73 -4.47 -0.20
N ILE A 85 -10.24 -5.58 0.36
CA ILE A 85 -11.60 -6.08 0.09
C ILE A 85 -12.63 -5.01 0.48
N ILE A 86 -12.54 -4.51 1.72
CA ILE A 86 -13.44 -3.46 2.23
C ILE A 86 -13.39 -2.21 1.35
N ALA A 87 -12.21 -1.77 0.93
CA ALA A 87 -12.05 -0.61 0.07
C ALA A 87 -12.74 -0.78 -1.30
N VAL A 88 -12.65 -1.97 -1.91
CA VAL A 88 -13.35 -2.28 -3.16
C VAL A 88 -14.86 -2.30 -2.96
N PHE A 89 -15.35 -2.88 -1.86
CA PHE A 89 -16.77 -2.85 -1.50
C PHE A 89 -17.29 -1.42 -1.30
N ILE A 90 -16.55 -0.59 -0.57
CA ILE A 90 -16.88 0.83 -0.36
C ILE A 90 -16.93 1.57 -1.71
N TYR A 91 -15.94 1.35 -2.58
CA TYR A 91 -15.92 1.96 -3.91
C TYR A 91 -17.14 1.57 -4.74
N TRP A 92 -17.51 0.28 -4.72
CA TRP A 92 -18.71 -0.21 -5.40
C TRP A 92 -20.00 0.40 -4.84
N LEU A 93 -20.12 0.55 -3.52
CA LEU A 93 -21.33 1.11 -2.88
C LEU A 93 -21.49 2.62 -3.11
N LEU A 94 -20.40 3.39 -3.01
CA LEU A 94 -20.43 4.85 -3.10
C LEU A 94 -20.44 5.38 -4.54
N MET A 95 -19.85 4.64 -5.48
CA MET A 95 -19.66 5.09 -6.86
C MET A 95 -20.33 4.15 -7.87
N LYS A 96 -21.54 3.68 -7.58
CA LYS A 96 -22.28 2.73 -8.45
C LYS A 96 -22.31 3.16 -9.92
N ASP A 97 -22.54 4.45 -10.19
CA ASP A 97 -22.65 4.98 -11.56
C ASP A 97 -21.28 5.26 -12.23
N LYS A 98 -20.22 5.41 -11.42
CA LYS A 98 -18.84 5.68 -11.87
C LYS A 98 -17.91 4.50 -11.61
N PHE A 99 -18.47 3.33 -11.33
CA PHE A 99 -17.71 2.15 -10.97
C PHE A 99 -17.00 1.64 -12.21
N SER A 100 -15.67 1.72 -12.20
CA SER A 100 -14.85 1.22 -13.29
C SER A 100 -14.04 0.02 -12.81
N LYS A 101 -14.29 -1.13 -13.45
CA LYS A 101 -13.50 -2.36 -13.23
C LYS A 101 -12.02 -2.14 -13.56
N VAL A 102 -11.74 -1.28 -14.55
CA VAL A 102 -10.38 -0.93 -14.95
C VAL A 102 -9.67 -0.15 -13.84
N THR A 103 -10.38 0.76 -13.15
CA THR A 103 -9.84 1.48 -11.99
C THR A 103 -9.47 0.54 -10.85
N VAL A 104 -10.33 -0.44 -10.54
CA VAL A 104 -10.03 -1.45 -9.52
C VAL A 104 -8.80 -2.25 -9.90
N PHE A 105 -8.69 -2.68 -11.16
CA PHE A 105 -7.53 -3.42 -11.65
C PHE A 105 -6.25 -2.58 -11.56
N ALA A 106 -6.30 -1.29 -11.94
CA ALA A 106 -5.18 -0.37 -11.78
C ALA A 106 -4.77 -0.19 -10.30
N ALA A 107 -5.74 -0.11 -9.39
CA ALA A 107 -5.47 -0.07 -7.95
C ALA A 107 -4.85 -1.38 -7.42
N MET A 108 -5.16 -2.52 -8.02
CA MET A 108 -4.51 -3.80 -7.69
C MET A 108 -3.05 -3.86 -8.17
N ILE A 109 -2.75 -3.31 -9.35
CA ILE A 109 -1.35 -3.16 -9.78
C ILE A 109 -0.58 -2.28 -8.79
N LEU A 110 -1.21 -1.18 -8.35
CA LEU A 110 -0.62 -0.30 -7.34
C LEU A 110 -0.38 -1.04 -6.01
N TYR A 111 -1.33 -1.85 -5.56
CA TYR A 111 -1.18 -2.70 -4.38
C TYR A 111 0.05 -3.62 -4.50
N LEU A 112 0.26 -4.27 -5.65
CA LEU A 112 1.41 -5.14 -5.87
C LEU A 112 2.74 -4.38 -5.79
N ILE A 113 2.80 -3.14 -6.29
CA ILE A 113 3.99 -2.29 -6.16
C ILE A 113 4.30 -2.02 -4.68
N TYR A 114 3.29 -1.66 -3.90
CA TYR A 114 3.44 -1.44 -2.45
C TYR A 114 3.88 -2.71 -1.73
N LEU A 115 3.28 -3.86 -2.07
CA LEU A 115 3.61 -5.15 -1.48
C LEU A 115 5.07 -5.53 -1.78
N ALA A 116 5.53 -5.37 -3.03
CA ALA A 116 6.90 -5.67 -3.40
C ALA A 116 7.92 -4.82 -2.64
N VAL A 117 7.60 -3.53 -2.45
CA VAL A 117 8.44 -2.61 -1.67
C VAL A 117 8.44 -3.01 -0.20
N GLU A 118 7.28 -3.29 0.38
CA GLU A 118 7.16 -3.73 1.77
C GLU A 118 7.93 -5.02 2.04
N VAL A 119 7.78 -6.05 1.19
CA VAL A 119 8.52 -7.32 1.37
C VAL A 119 10.02 -7.06 1.41
N ARG A 120 10.54 -6.19 0.54
CA ARG A 120 11.96 -5.78 0.57
C ARG A 120 12.34 -5.08 1.87
N LEU A 121 11.45 -4.24 2.42
CA LEU A 121 11.67 -3.58 3.71
C LEU A 121 11.70 -4.60 4.86
N VAL A 122 10.74 -5.51 4.91
CA VAL A 122 10.63 -6.58 5.91
C VAL A 122 11.86 -7.49 5.88
N THR A 123 12.30 -7.91 4.69
CA THR A 123 13.50 -8.75 4.55
C THR A 123 14.76 -8.01 5.01
N LYS A 124 14.89 -6.70 4.73
CA LYS A 124 15.98 -5.88 5.27
C LYS A 124 15.90 -5.76 6.79
N LEU A 125 14.71 -5.60 7.34
CA LEU A 125 14.46 -5.51 8.78
C LEU A 125 14.86 -6.81 9.52
N ASN A 126 14.64 -7.97 8.91
CA ASN A 126 15.00 -9.27 9.49
C ASN A 126 16.50 -9.60 9.40
N ARG A 127 17.26 -8.91 8.54
CA ARG A 127 18.72 -9.09 8.43
C ARG A 127 19.52 -8.17 9.37
N GLN A 128 18.86 -7.25 10.06
CA GLN A 128 19.45 -6.37 11.07
C GLN A 128 19.20 -6.94 12.46
#